data_AF-D1Z0F4-F1
#
_entry.id   AF-D1Z0F4-F1
#
_cell.length_a   1.000
_cell.length_b   1.000
_cell.length_c   1.000
_cell.angle_alpha   90.00
_cell.angle_beta   90.00
_cell.angle_gamma   90.00
#
_symmetry.space_group_name_H-M   'P 1'
#
loop_
_entity.id
_entity.type
_entity.pdbx_description
1 polymer ?
#
loop_
_entity_poly.entity_id
_entity_poly.type
_entity_poly.pdbx_seq_one_letter_code
_entity_poly.pdbx_strand_id
1 'polypeptide(L)'
;MTSVDDILKLIGLATVVIVVSAAFISILFYVYGSIGGLANGEGQGGHDQDLLVKALNEYNYDLELVREQTQRLDMYYAAKTSTEMTQAEFQSWLGMIRGLTDEFIMRENTAIASGEAYKAYLSAEGDEYARVTDNEATCRDDIKKVKYTYNGNVYLYNQKYGSTYGEIPYMD
;
A
#
# COMPACT_ATOMS: atom_id res chain seq x y z
N MET A 1 27.92 -14.00 4.63
CA MET A 1 27.09 -14.85 5.50
C MET A 1 26.24 -13.92 6.36
N THR A 2 25.07 -13.55 5.87
CA THR A 2 24.04 -12.88 6.69
C THR A 2 23.50 -13.94 7.64
N SER A 3 23.61 -13.71 8.95
CA SER A 3 23.20 -14.71 9.94
C SER A 3 21.67 -14.81 9.96
N VAL A 4 21.15 -15.97 10.35
CA VAL A 4 19.71 -16.22 10.54
C VAL A 4 19.09 -15.18 11.50
N ASP A 5 19.90 -14.59 12.38
CA ASP A 5 19.49 -13.51 13.29
C ASP A 5 19.16 -12.19 12.59
N ASP A 6 19.77 -11.89 11.43
CA ASP A 6 19.43 -10.70 10.64
C ASP A 6 18.07 -10.87 9.93
N ILE A 7 17.71 -12.10 9.55
CA ILE A 7 16.41 -12.45 8.95
C ILE A 7 15.30 -12.41 10.01
N LEU A 8 15.59 -12.85 11.25
CA LEU A 8 14.64 -12.76 12.36
C LEU A 8 14.41 -11.32 12.83
N LYS A 9 15.39 -10.42 12.72
CA LYS A 9 15.20 -8.98 12.98
C LYS A 9 14.36 -8.27 11.90
N LEU A 10 14.28 -8.84 10.70
CA LEU A 10 13.41 -8.37 9.62
C LEU A 10 11.91 -8.69 9.86
N ILE A 11 11.59 -9.47 10.90
CA ILE A 11 10.20 -9.79 11.29
C ILE A 11 9.47 -8.55 11.87
N GLY A 12 10.20 -7.52 12.28
CA GLY A 12 9.63 -6.20 12.49
C GLY A 12 9.40 -5.52 11.14
N LEU A 13 8.25 -5.77 10.50
CA LEU A 13 7.76 -4.94 9.41
C LEU A 13 7.61 -3.52 9.99
N ALA A 14 8.64 -2.70 9.87
CA ALA A 14 8.53 -1.25 10.05
C ALA A 14 7.89 -0.71 8.77
N THR A 15 6.60 -1.01 8.60
CA THR A 15 5.84 -0.52 7.46
C THR A 15 5.75 0.99 7.60
N VAL A 16 6.20 1.70 6.57
CA VAL A 16 6.25 3.15 6.55
C VAL A 16 4.82 3.65 6.69
N VAL A 17 4.56 4.39 7.77
CA VAL A 17 3.31 5.11 7.94
C VAL A 17 3.16 6.05 6.74
N ILE A 18 2.17 5.80 5.89
CA ILE A 18 1.73 6.77 4.88
C ILE A 18 1.43 8.06 5.65
N VAL A 19 2.28 9.07 5.46
CA VAL A 19 2.12 10.35 6.12
C VAL A 19 0.96 11.07 5.43
N VAL A 20 -0.27 10.81 5.90
CA VAL A 20 -1.44 11.63 5.57
C VAL A 20 -1.28 12.96 6.32
N SER A 21 -0.34 13.79 5.87
CA SER A 21 -0.09 15.10 6.46
C SER A 21 -1.18 16.07 5.99
N ALA A 22 -2.13 16.37 6.88
CA ALA A 22 -2.67 17.71 7.12
C ALA A 22 -3.24 18.56 5.94
N ALA A 23 -3.44 18.03 4.72
CA ALA A 23 -4.05 18.78 3.62
C ALA A 23 -5.58 18.87 3.71
N PHE A 24 -6.20 18.10 4.61
CA PHE A 24 -7.65 18.08 4.80
C PHE A 24 -8.22 19.42 5.31
N ILE A 25 -7.40 20.28 5.93
CA ILE A 25 -7.86 21.55 6.50
C ILE A 25 -7.59 22.72 5.55
N SER A 26 -6.47 22.74 4.84
CA SER A 26 -6.09 23.90 3.99
C SER A 26 -6.89 23.99 2.68
N ILE A 27 -7.30 22.85 2.10
CA ILE A 27 -8.05 22.83 0.84
C ILE A 27 -9.50 23.27 1.06
N LEU A 28 -10.13 22.92 2.20
CA LEU A 28 -11.47 23.42 2.53
C LEU A 28 -11.51 24.95 2.65
N PHE A 29 -10.44 25.59 3.15
CA PHE A 29 -10.36 27.05 3.21
C PHE A 29 -10.11 27.70 1.84
N TYR A 30 -9.37 27.06 0.93
CA TYR A 30 -9.18 27.57 -0.44
C TYR A 30 -10.45 27.39 -1.30
N VAL A 31 -11.17 26.29 -1.11
CA VAL A 31 -12.43 25.97 -1.81
C VAL A 31 -13.59 26.86 -1.34
N TYR A 32 -13.69 27.23 -0.07
CA TYR A 32 -14.73 28.17 0.40
C TYR A 32 -14.37 29.65 0.21
N GLY A 33 -13.07 30.01 0.22
CA GLY A 33 -12.61 31.39 0.07
C GLY A 33 -12.73 31.97 -1.34
N SER A 34 -12.80 31.11 -2.36
CA SER A 34 -12.85 31.52 -3.79
C SER A 34 -14.28 31.62 -4.36
N ILE A 35 -15.30 31.09 -3.67
CA ILE A 35 -16.71 31.14 -4.12
C ILE A 35 -17.37 32.52 -3.88
N GLY A 36 -16.70 33.42 -3.12
CA GLY A 36 -17.22 34.76 -2.84
C GLY A 36 -16.95 35.84 -3.91
N GLY A 37 -16.22 35.53 -4.97
CA GLY A 37 -15.77 36.54 -5.93
C GLY A 37 -15.83 36.09 -7.38
N LEU A 38 -16.79 36.66 -8.11
CA LEU A 38 -16.92 36.68 -9.58
C LEU A 38 -17.69 35.51 -10.19
N ALA A 39 -19.02 35.69 -10.18
CA ALA A 39 -19.89 35.25 -11.26
C ALA A 39 -19.33 35.65 -12.63
N ASN A 40 -19.25 34.67 -13.56
CA ASN A 40 -19.41 34.75 -15.03
C ASN A 40 -18.52 33.70 -15.73
N GLY A 41 -18.99 32.46 -15.80
CA GLY A 41 -18.30 31.37 -16.51
C GLY A 41 -18.95 30.00 -16.36
N GLU A 42 -20.29 29.92 -16.35
CA GLU A 42 -21.02 28.67 -16.16
C GLU A 42 -21.05 27.84 -17.47
N GLY A 43 -20.33 26.72 -17.49
CA GLY A 43 -20.49 25.71 -18.54
C GLY A 43 -19.35 24.69 -18.61
N GLN A 44 -18.10 25.13 -18.56
CA GLN A 44 -16.92 24.24 -18.65
C GLN A 44 -16.15 24.12 -17.32
N GLY A 45 -16.08 25.19 -16.52
CA GLY A 45 -15.35 25.14 -15.24
C GLY A 45 -15.94 24.20 -14.19
N GLY A 46 -17.26 23.98 -14.21
CA GLY A 46 -17.92 23.09 -13.24
C GLY A 46 -17.73 21.60 -13.52
N HIS A 47 -17.66 21.20 -14.79
CA HIS A 47 -17.52 19.78 -15.15
C HIS A 47 -16.11 19.24 -14.83
N ASP A 48 -15.07 19.99 -15.18
CA ASP A 48 -13.69 19.60 -14.90
C ASP A 48 -13.41 19.61 -13.38
N GLN A 49 -14.06 20.52 -12.64
CA GLN A 49 -14.00 20.56 -11.19
C GLN A 49 -14.69 19.35 -10.54
N ASP A 50 -15.86 18.93 -11.04
CA ASP A 50 -16.56 17.74 -10.55
C ASP A 50 -15.74 16.45 -10.80
N LEU A 51 -15.10 16.34 -11.96
CA LEU A 51 -14.23 15.20 -12.30
C LEU A 51 -12.98 15.15 -11.42
N LEU A 52 -12.36 16.29 -11.15
CA LEU A 52 -11.22 16.40 -10.24
C LEU A 52 -11.60 15.93 -8.82
N VAL A 53 -12.73 16.42 -8.29
CA VAL A 53 -13.19 16.05 -6.95
C VAL A 53 -13.48 14.55 -6.87
N LYS A 54 -14.10 13.98 -7.90
CA LYS A 54 -14.36 12.55 -7.97
C LYS A 54 -13.06 11.73 -7.96
N ALA A 55 -12.07 12.11 -8.80
CA ALA A 55 -10.79 11.41 -8.87
C ALA A 55 -10.01 11.48 -7.55
N LEU A 56 -10.02 12.64 -6.89
CA LEU A 56 -9.42 12.80 -5.56
C LEU A 56 -10.10 11.90 -4.51
N ASN A 57 -11.43 11.84 -4.51
CA ASN A 57 -12.17 11.00 -3.55
C ASN A 57 -11.91 9.51 -3.77
N GLU A 58 -11.82 9.06 -5.03
CA GLU A 58 -11.49 7.67 -5.38
C GLU A 58 -10.06 7.33 -4.93
N TYR A 59 -9.09 8.19 -5.23
CA TYR A 59 -7.71 8.02 -4.80
C TYR A 59 -7.59 7.95 -3.26
N ASN A 60 -8.25 8.85 -2.53
CA ASN A 60 -8.23 8.83 -1.07
C ASN A 60 -8.91 7.58 -0.48
N TYR A 61 -9.98 7.10 -1.11
CA TYR A 61 -10.63 5.86 -0.71
C TYR A 61 -9.70 4.66 -0.88
N ASP A 62 -9.00 4.55 -2.01
CA ASP A 62 -8.08 3.45 -2.25
C ASP A 62 -6.87 3.48 -1.30
N LEU A 63 -6.34 4.67 -0.99
CA LEU A 63 -5.29 4.82 0.03
C LEU A 63 -5.76 4.38 1.42
N GLU A 64 -7.02 4.62 1.77
CA GLU A 64 -7.59 4.14 3.03
C GLU A 64 -7.70 2.61 3.04
N LEU A 65 -8.11 2.00 1.92
CA LEU A 65 -8.12 0.54 1.80
C LEU A 65 -6.72 -0.07 1.90
N VAL A 66 -5.69 0.59 1.34
CA VAL A 66 -4.29 0.19 1.54
C VAL A 66 -3.96 0.20 3.02
N ARG A 67 -4.25 1.30 3.74
CA ARG A 67 -3.99 1.44 5.18
C ARG A 67 -4.64 0.32 6.01
N GLU A 68 -5.90 0.02 5.76
CA GLU A 68 -6.61 -1.08 6.42
C GLU A 68 -5.90 -2.42 6.19
N GLN A 69 -5.46 -2.67 4.96
CA GLN A 69 -4.79 -3.93 4.62
C GLN A 69 -3.39 -4.02 5.21
N THR A 70 -2.65 -2.92 5.28
CA THR A 70 -1.38 -2.83 6.00
C THR A 70 -1.56 -3.26 7.45
N GLN A 71 -2.54 -2.69 8.15
CA GLN A 71 -2.82 -3.02 9.55
C GLN A 71 -3.18 -4.49 9.72
N ARG A 72 -4.02 -5.04 8.84
CA ARG A 72 -4.36 -6.48 8.87
C ARG A 72 -3.10 -7.33 8.71
N LEU A 73 -2.26 -7.03 7.72
CA LEU A 73 -1.05 -7.79 7.45
C LEU A 73 -0.05 -7.72 8.62
N ASP A 74 0.17 -6.51 9.18
CA ASP A 74 1.02 -6.29 10.36
C ASP A 74 0.53 -7.09 11.56
N MET A 75 -0.79 -7.08 11.83
CA MET A 75 -1.38 -7.88 12.91
C MET A 75 -1.12 -9.38 12.74
N TYR A 76 -1.22 -9.90 11.51
CA TYR A 76 -0.96 -11.32 11.24
C TYR A 76 0.51 -11.70 11.40
N TYR A 77 1.45 -10.84 10.99
CA TYR A 77 2.87 -11.05 11.24
C TYR A 77 3.23 -10.90 12.72
N ALA A 78 2.63 -9.94 13.44
CA ALA A 78 2.86 -9.72 14.87
C ALA A 78 2.25 -10.83 15.75
N ALA A 79 1.11 -11.40 15.35
CA ALA A 79 0.48 -12.52 16.04
C ALA A 79 1.28 -13.83 15.91
N LYS A 80 2.33 -13.87 15.09
CA LYS A 80 3.27 -15.00 15.05
C LYS A 80 4.15 -14.98 16.30
N THR A 81 3.72 -15.73 17.32
CA THR A 81 4.35 -15.75 18.64
C THR A 81 5.42 -16.85 18.80
N SER A 82 5.55 -17.78 17.86
CA SER A 82 6.51 -18.90 17.92
C SER A 82 7.35 -19.02 16.65
N THR A 83 8.65 -19.24 16.83
CA THR A 83 9.60 -19.61 15.77
C THR A 83 9.57 -21.10 15.43
N GLU A 84 8.91 -21.92 16.25
CA GLU A 84 8.73 -23.35 16.02
C GLU A 84 7.29 -23.66 15.62
N MET A 85 7.11 -23.97 14.34
CA MET A 85 5.88 -24.52 13.76
C MET A 85 6.16 -25.95 13.30
N THR A 86 5.18 -26.84 13.41
CA THR A 86 5.16 -28.08 12.63
C THR A 86 5.09 -27.77 11.13
N GLN A 87 5.37 -28.76 10.29
CA GLN A 87 5.30 -28.59 8.84
C GLN A 87 3.91 -28.14 8.39
N ALA A 88 2.85 -28.78 8.89
CA ALA A 88 1.46 -28.47 8.52
C ALA A 88 1.05 -27.06 8.96
N GLU A 89 1.47 -26.62 10.15
CA GLU A 89 1.22 -25.27 10.65
C GLU A 89 1.95 -24.22 9.80
N PHE A 90 3.22 -24.46 9.46
CA PHE A 90 4.01 -23.52 8.67
C PHE A 90 3.44 -23.39 7.24
N GLN A 91 3.06 -24.52 6.61
CA GLN A 91 2.43 -24.50 5.29
C GLN A 91 1.08 -23.76 5.32
N SER A 92 0.23 -24.02 6.33
CA SER A 92 -1.06 -23.35 6.50
C SER A 92 -0.89 -21.84 6.71
N TRP A 93 0.05 -21.45 7.57
CA TRP A 93 0.38 -20.05 7.82
C TRP A 93 0.89 -19.34 6.55
N LEU A 94 1.79 -19.97 5.78
CA LEU A 94 2.25 -19.44 4.49
C LEU A 94 1.11 -19.29 3.49
N GLY A 95 0.15 -20.21 3.46
CA GLY A 95 -1.04 -20.08 2.60
C GLY A 95 -1.87 -18.84 2.96
N MET A 96 -2.09 -18.60 4.26
CA MET A 96 -2.84 -17.44 4.73
C MET A 96 -2.12 -16.12 4.44
N ILE A 97 -0.83 -16.04 4.74
CA ILE A 97 -0.04 -14.84 4.48
C ILE A 97 0.08 -14.55 2.98
N ARG A 98 0.16 -15.58 2.13
CA ARG A 98 0.12 -15.40 0.67
C ARG A 98 -1.14 -14.67 0.24
N GLY A 99 -2.32 -15.12 0.70
CA GLY A 99 -3.59 -14.49 0.37
C GLY A 99 -3.69 -13.04 0.85
N LEU A 100 -3.20 -12.73 2.05
CA LEU A 100 -3.16 -11.35 2.56
C LEU A 100 -2.18 -10.47 1.77
N THR A 101 -1.05 -11.05 1.33
CA THR A 101 -0.04 -10.38 0.51
C THR A 101 -0.58 -10.08 -0.89
N ASP A 102 -1.27 -11.03 -1.52
CA ASP A 102 -1.94 -10.82 -2.81
C ASP A 102 -2.99 -9.71 -2.73
N GLU A 103 -3.82 -9.71 -1.67
CA GLU A 103 -4.81 -8.65 -1.44
C GLU A 103 -4.16 -7.28 -1.21
N PHE A 104 -3.05 -7.23 -0.46
CA PHE A 104 -2.25 -6.01 -0.27
C PHE A 104 -1.71 -5.48 -1.59
N ILE A 105 -1.07 -6.33 -2.39
CA ILE A 105 -0.51 -5.95 -3.70
C ILE A 105 -1.60 -5.43 -4.63
N MET A 106 -2.77 -6.08 -4.63
CA MET A 106 -3.92 -5.61 -5.42
C MET A 106 -4.34 -4.19 -5.00
N ARG A 107 -4.51 -3.93 -3.71
CA ARG A 107 -4.94 -2.62 -3.21
C ARG A 107 -3.91 -1.52 -3.50
N GLU A 108 -2.62 -1.80 -3.33
CA GLU A 108 -1.54 -0.88 -3.68
C GLU A 108 -1.55 -0.53 -5.17
N ASN A 109 -1.74 -1.52 -6.05
CA ASN A 109 -1.85 -1.28 -7.48
C ASN A 109 -3.11 -0.49 -7.86
N THR A 110 -4.23 -0.69 -7.17
CA THR A 110 -5.45 0.11 -7.37
C THR A 110 -5.22 1.55 -6.95
N ALA A 111 -4.60 1.80 -5.79
CA ALA A 111 -4.26 3.15 -5.33
C ALA A 111 -3.29 3.87 -6.27
N ILE A 112 -2.33 3.14 -6.87
CA ILE A 112 -1.47 3.68 -7.93
C ILE A 112 -2.31 4.08 -9.15
N ALA A 113 -3.22 3.22 -9.59
CA ALA A 113 -4.04 3.50 -10.77
C ALA A 113 -4.98 4.70 -10.57
N SER A 114 -5.60 4.85 -9.39
CA SER A 114 -6.43 6.01 -9.08
C SER A 114 -5.59 7.28 -8.84
N GLY A 115 -4.36 7.15 -8.33
CA GLY A 115 -3.36 8.22 -8.27
C GLY A 115 -3.01 8.77 -9.65
N GLU A 116 -2.73 7.89 -10.62
CA GLU A 116 -2.48 8.27 -12.02
C GLU A 116 -3.69 8.98 -12.65
N ALA A 117 -4.90 8.48 -12.38
CA ALA A 117 -6.13 9.12 -12.86
C ALA A 117 -6.34 10.52 -12.26
N TYR A 118 -6.02 10.71 -10.97
CA TYR A 118 -6.11 12.00 -10.31
C TYR A 118 -5.05 12.99 -10.82
N LYS A 119 -3.80 12.54 -11.03
CA LYS A 119 -2.71 13.34 -11.61
C LYS A 119 -3.06 13.95 -12.96
N ALA A 120 -3.92 13.33 -13.76
CA ALA A 120 -4.36 13.85 -15.05
C ALA A 120 -5.06 15.22 -14.96
N TYR A 121 -5.56 15.59 -13.78
CA TYR A 121 -6.22 16.88 -13.51
C TYR A 121 -5.30 17.89 -12.80
N LEU A 122 -4.06 17.52 -12.50
CA LEU A 122 -3.11 18.33 -11.74
C LEU A 122 -2.06 18.96 -12.65
N SER A 123 -1.51 20.10 -12.22
CA SER A 123 -0.31 20.67 -12.84
C SER A 123 0.90 19.80 -12.49
N ALA A 124 1.67 19.37 -13.50
CA ALA A 124 2.86 18.54 -13.32
C ALA A 124 3.97 19.22 -12.48
N GLU A 125 3.95 20.56 -12.39
CA GLU A 125 4.88 21.34 -11.57
C GLU A 125 4.34 21.65 -10.17
N GLY A 126 3.13 21.19 -9.84
CA GLY A 126 2.47 21.48 -8.56
C GLY A 126 2.85 20.49 -7.46
N ASP A 127 2.87 21.00 -6.21
CA ASP A 127 3.16 20.20 -5.02
C ASP A 127 2.26 18.96 -4.87
N GLU A 128 0.99 19.07 -5.27
CA GLU A 128 0.05 17.96 -5.22
C GLU A 128 0.39 16.84 -6.22
N TYR A 129 0.85 17.18 -7.42
CA TYR A 129 1.30 16.18 -8.39
C TYR A 129 2.55 15.45 -7.89
N ALA A 130 3.49 16.19 -7.31
CA ALA A 130 4.69 15.63 -6.68
C ALA A 130 4.31 14.68 -5.52
N ARG A 131 3.39 15.11 -4.64
CA ARG A 131 2.89 14.28 -3.54
C ARG A 131 2.29 12.96 -4.01
N VAL A 132 1.43 12.98 -5.03
CA VAL A 132 0.82 11.75 -5.57
C VAL A 132 1.89 10.84 -6.17
N THR A 133 2.87 11.41 -6.88
CA THR A 133 4.01 10.66 -7.45
C THR A 133 4.86 9.98 -6.36
N ASP A 134 5.14 10.68 -5.26
CA ASP A 134 5.89 10.12 -4.12
C ASP A 134 5.11 9.00 -3.41
N ASN A 135 3.79 9.17 -3.28
CA ASN A 135 2.92 8.13 -2.73
C ASN A 135 2.94 6.87 -3.61
N GLU A 136 2.81 7.00 -4.93
CA GLU A 136 2.89 5.85 -5.85
C GLU A 136 4.24 5.14 -5.79
N ALA A 137 5.34 5.90 -5.66
CA ALA A 137 6.66 5.33 -5.48
C ALA A 137 6.75 4.52 -4.18
N THR A 138 6.12 5.01 -3.11
CA THR A 138 6.00 4.32 -1.82
C THR A 138 5.20 3.03 -1.95
N CYS A 139 4.02 3.07 -2.58
CA CYS A 139 3.19 1.88 -2.86
C CYS A 139 3.99 0.79 -3.60
N ARG A 140 4.78 1.17 -4.61
CA ARG A 140 5.63 0.24 -5.37
C ARG A 140 6.75 -0.37 -4.52
N ASP A 141 7.32 0.40 -3.59
CA ASP A 141 8.34 -0.09 -2.68
C ASP A 141 7.74 -1.04 -1.64
N ASP A 142 6.57 -0.74 -1.12
CA ASP A 142 5.86 -1.58 -0.16
C ASP A 142 5.43 -2.92 -0.77
N ILE A 143 4.99 -2.94 -2.04
CA ILE A 143 4.80 -4.18 -2.81
C ILE A 143 6.08 -5.03 -2.84
N LYS A 144 7.25 -4.42 -3.09
CA LYS A 144 8.52 -5.17 -3.12
C LYS A 144 8.88 -5.72 -1.75
N LYS A 145 8.72 -4.91 -0.69
CA LYS A 145 8.99 -5.31 0.69
C LYS A 145 8.12 -6.49 1.11
N VAL A 146 6.81 -6.44 0.84
CA VAL A 146 5.91 -7.52 1.27
C VAL A 146 6.22 -8.83 0.55
N LYS A 147 6.51 -8.77 -0.76
CA LYS A 147 6.97 -9.95 -1.52
C LYS A 147 8.26 -10.51 -0.96
N TYR A 148 9.22 -9.65 -0.64
CA TYR A 148 10.49 -10.06 -0.03
C TYR A 148 10.28 -10.74 1.33
N THR A 149 9.43 -10.18 2.18
CA THR A 149 9.09 -10.76 3.49
C THR A 149 8.43 -12.13 3.34
N TYR A 150 7.45 -12.27 2.44
CA TYR A 150 6.84 -13.56 2.13
C TYR A 150 7.88 -14.57 1.65
N ASN A 151 8.70 -14.18 0.67
CA ASN A 151 9.74 -15.05 0.08
C ASN A 151 10.80 -15.46 1.10
N GLY A 152 11.15 -14.59 2.05
CA GLY A 152 12.01 -14.94 3.18
C GLY A 152 11.43 -16.06 4.03
N ASN A 153 10.12 -16.05 4.28
CA ASN A 153 9.46 -17.13 5.03
C ASN A 153 9.31 -18.42 4.20
N VAL A 154 9.07 -18.33 2.89
CA VAL A 154 9.07 -19.48 1.98
C VAL A 154 10.45 -20.14 1.95
N TYR A 155 11.53 -19.36 1.90
CA TYR A 155 12.90 -19.87 1.97
C TYR A 155 13.13 -20.71 3.23
N LEU A 156 12.71 -20.20 4.40
CA LEU A 156 12.82 -20.91 5.68
C LEU A 156 12.04 -22.23 5.67
N TYR A 157 10.82 -22.24 5.11
CA TYR A 157 10.05 -23.46 4.95
C TYR A 157 10.76 -24.45 4.03
N ASN A 158 11.21 -24.03 2.85
CA ASN A 158 11.86 -24.89 1.87
C ASN A 158 13.17 -25.49 2.41
N GLN A 159 13.95 -24.71 3.17
CA GLN A 159 15.16 -25.19 3.84
C GLN A 159 14.84 -26.28 4.88
N LYS A 160 13.77 -26.11 5.67
CA LYS A 160 13.43 -27.00 6.78
C LYS A 160 12.65 -28.24 6.34
N TYR A 161 11.74 -28.09 5.39
CA TYR A 161 10.74 -29.10 5.03
C TYR A 161 10.69 -29.44 3.54
N GLY A 162 11.27 -28.61 2.67
CA GLY A 162 11.10 -28.71 1.21
C GLY A 162 11.57 -30.02 0.61
N SER A 163 12.68 -30.58 1.09
CA SER A 163 13.22 -31.85 0.60
C SER A 163 12.33 -33.05 0.90
N THR A 164 11.54 -33.01 1.98
CA THR A 164 10.68 -34.11 2.42
C THR A 164 9.24 -33.94 1.99
N TYR A 165 8.73 -32.70 2.00
CA TYR A 165 7.30 -32.40 1.82
C TYR A 165 6.98 -31.59 0.56
N GLY A 166 7.99 -31.29 -0.26
CA GLY A 166 7.87 -30.46 -1.45
C GLY A 166 8.08 -28.98 -1.15
N GLU A 167 8.59 -28.28 -2.16
CA GLU A 167 8.88 -26.84 -2.09
C GLU A 167 7.62 -26.00 -2.34
N ILE A 168 7.53 -24.87 -1.63
CA ILE A 168 6.56 -23.82 -1.88
C ILE A 168 7.18 -22.81 -2.85
N PRO A 169 6.46 -22.38 -3.91
CA PRO A 169 6.97 -21.41 -4.86
C PRO A 169 7.03 -20.00 -4.25
N TYR A 170 8.08 -19.27 -4.63
CA TYR A 170 8.22 -17.85 -4.33
C TYR A 170 7.17 -17.01 -5.08
N MET A 171 6.93 -15.80 -4.60
CA MET A 171 6.17 -14.77 -5.31
C MET A 171 7.08 -13.97 -6.23
N ASP A 172 6.61 -13.75 -7.46
CA ASP A 172 7.17 -12.83 -8.46
C ASP A 172 6.72 -11.40 -8.18
#